data_AF-A0A3D8WTG8-F1
#
_entry.id   AF-A0A3D8WTG8-F1
#
_cell.length_a   1.000
_cell.length_b   1.000
_cell.length_c   1.000
_cell.angle_alpha   90.00
_cell.angle_beta   90.00
_cell.angle_gamma   90.00
#
_symmetry.space_group_name_H-M   'P 1'
#
loop_
_entity.id
_entity.type
_entity.pdbx_description
1 polymer ?
#
loop_
_entity_poly.entity_id
_entity_poly.type
_entity_poly.pdbx_seq_one_letter_code
_entity_poly.pdbx_strand_id
1 'polypeptide(L)'
;MSKSNEMIRLAIRKGYTISENGEIVNPKGEVVKGTIIKVKNSSYKTFAISDKGMSRPVLVHRFVAYRKFGEVALEAECIKHLNSNSLDNHPNNIELGTYKDIYEIKKDNK
;
A
#
# COMPACT_ATOMS: atom_id res chain seq x y z
N MET A 1 16.20 5.22 -7.36
CA MET A 1 15.01 5.06 -6.49
C MET A 1 13.76 5.26 -7.33
N SER A 2 12.69 4.46 -7.13
CA SER A 2 11.47 4.61 -7.96
C SER A 2 10.64 5.82 -7.52
N LYS A 3 9.95 6.48 -8.46
CA LYS A 3 9.00 7.56 -8.16
C LYS A 3 7.92 7.13 -7.16
N SER A 4 7.49 5.87 -7.18
CA SER A 4 6.51 5.34 -6.23
C SER A 4 7.05 5.34 -4.79
N ASN A 5 8.29 4.93 -4.58
CA ASN A 5 8.95 4.94 -3.26
C ASN A 5 9.12 6.37 -2.74
N GLU A 6 9.44 7.33 -3.63
CA GLU A 6 9.51 8.74 -3.26
C GLU A 6 8.15 9.29 -2.80
N MET A 7 7.07 8.92 -3.48
CA MET A 7 5.72 9.35 -3.08
C MET A 7 5.27 8.75 -1.75
N ILE A 8 5.65 7.50 -1.44
CA ILE A 8 5.39 6.90 -0.13
C ILE A 8 6.11 7.71 0.97
N ARG A 9 7.41 7.97 0.82
CA ARG A 9 8.15 8.80 1.78
C ARG A 9 7.59 10.21 1.90
N LEU A 10 7.16 10.79 0.78
CA LEU A 10 6.53 12.11 0.78
C LEU A 10 5.20 12.10 1.56
N ALA A 11 4.35 11.09 1.38
CA ALA A 11 3.11 10.95 2.14
C ALA A 11 3.38 10.92 3.65
N ILE A 12 4.40 10.17 4.09
CA ILE A 12 4.84 10.11 5.48
C ILE A 12 5.29 11.48 5.98
N ARG A 13 6.19 12.14 5.25
CA ARG A 13 6.67 13.49 5.60
C ARG A 13 5.54 14.52 5.67
N LYS A 14 4.50 14.36 4.85
CA LYS A 14 3.32 15.23 4.88
C LYS A 14 2.40 14.96 6.06
N GLY A 15 2.60 13.89 6.84
CA GLY A 15 1.79 13.56 8.01
C GLY A 15 0.62 12.64 7.73
N TYR A 16 0.60 11.95 6.57
CA TYR A 16 -0.38 10.88 6.36
C TYR A 16 -0.05 9.70 7.28
N THR A 17 -1.07 9.04 7.81
CA THR A 17 -0.93 7.83 8.61
C THR A 17 -1.99 6.80 8.23
N ILE A 18 -2.01 5.68 8.92
CA ILE A 18 -2.98 4.60 8.78
C ILE A 18 -3.70 4.42 10.12
N SER A 19 -5.02 4.22 10.08
CA SER A 19 -5.79 3.78 11.25
C SER A 19 -5.59 2.29 11.52
N GLU A 20 -6.00 1.82 12.69
CA GLU A 20 -5.99 0.39 13.03
C GLU A 20 -6.78 -0.43 11.99
N ASN A 21 -7.91 0.10 11.51
CA ASN A 21 -8.75 -0.54 10.50
C ASN A 21 -8.16 -0.54 9.06
N GLY A 22 -6.94 -0.05 8.86
CA GLY A 22 -6.31 -0.02 7.54
C GLY A 22 -6.83 1.12 6.63
N GLU A 23 -7.39 2.18 7.20
CA GLU A 23 -7.81 3.37 6.46
C GLU A 23 -6.74 4.45 6.49
N ILE A 24 -6.52 5.11 5.36
CA ILE A 24 -5.57 6.23 5.28
C ILE A 24 -6.18 7.43 5.98
N VAL A 25 -5.41 8.03 6.89
CA VAL A 25 -5.78 9.25 7.60
C VAL A 25 -4.87 10.38 7.13
N ASN A 26 -5.46 11.50 6.72
CA ASN A 26 -4.71 12.67 6.29
C ASN A 26 -4.13 13.44 7.49
N PRO A 27 -3.28 14.47 7.26
CA PRO A 27 -2.68 15.24 8.34
C PRO A 27 -3.67 16.06 9.19
N LYS A 28 -4.92 16.20 8.72
CA LYS A 28 -6.02 16.85 9.44
C LYS A 28 -6.83 15.85 10.30
N GLY A 29 -6.47 14.57 10.29
CA GLY A 29 -7.20 13.52 11.01
C GLY A 29 -8.39 12.94 10.25
N GLU A 30 -8.58 13.29 8.97
CA GLU A 30 -9.73 12.83 8.18
C GLU A 30 -9.40 11.57 7.37
N VAL A 31 -10.36 10.66 7.27
CA VAL A 31 -10.22 9.44 6.47
C VAL A 31 -10.23 9.76 4.97
N VAL A 32 -9.22 9.27 4.26
CA VAL A 32 -9.07 9.39 2.81
C VAL A 32 -9.67 8.16 2.14
N LYS A 33 -10.83 8.34 1.50
CA LYS A 33 -11.53 7.25 0.79
C LYS A 33 -10.67 6.60 -0.29
N GLY A 34 -9.90 7.41 -1.02
CA GLY A 34 -9.05 6.93 -2.11
C GLY A 34 -9.85 6.44 -3.31
N THR A 35 -9.21 5.64 -4.17
CA THR A 35 -9.79 5.06 -5.39
C THR A 35 -9.31 3.64 -5.57
N ILE A 36 -10.18 2.75 -6.04
CA ILE A 36 -9.82 1.39 -6.41
C ILE A 36 -9.36 1.38 -7.86
N ILE A 37 -8.16 0.87 -8.11
CA ILE A 37 -7.63 0.63 -9.46
C ILE A 37 -7.62 -0.87 -9.76
N LYS A 38 -7.90 -1.25 -11.00
CA LYS A 38 -7.78 -2.64 -11.47
C LYS A 38 -6.45 -2.84 -12.17
N VAL A 39 -5.73 -3.90 -11.80
CA VAL A 39 -4.46 -4.29 -12.41
C VAL A 39 -4.48 -5.77 -12.70
N LYS A 40 -4.55 -6.13 -13.99
CA LYS A 40 -4.72 -7.53 -14.44
C LYS A 40 -5.89 -8.19 -13.68
N ASN A 41 -5.62 -9.21 -12.87
CA ASN A 41 -6.61 -10.00 -12.14
C ASN A 41 -6.74 -9.56 -10.67
N SER A 42 -6.34 -8.34 -10.33
CA SER A 42 -6.35 -7.85 -8.95
C SER A 42 -6.84 -6.40 -8.88
N SER A 43 -7.32 -6.00 -7.71
CA SER A 43 -7.77 -4.62 -7.45
C SER A 43 -7.03 -4.03 -6.27
N TYR A 44 -6.50 -2.82 -6.39
CA TYR A 44 -5.75 -2.18 -5.33
C TYR A 44 -6.37 -0.85 -4.94
N LYS A 45 -6.39 -0.57 -3.64
CA LYS A 45 -6.75 0.76 -3.14
C LYS A 45 -5.57 1.71 -3.30
N THR A 46 -5.85 2.91 -3.78
CA THR A 46 -4.89 4.02 -3.90
C THR A 46 -5.44 5.25 -3.20
N PHE A 47 -4.56 6.16 -2.79
CA PHE A 47 -4.92 7.52 -2.41
C PHE A 47 -3.98 8.50 -3.10
N ALA A 48 -4.44 9.72 -3.32
CA ALA A 48 -3.62 10.73 -3.97
C ALA A 48 -2.98 11.67 -2.96
N ILE A 49 -1.72 12.04 -3.21
CA ILE A 49 -1.06 13.16 -2.57
C ILE A 49 -0.71 14.21 -3.62
N SER A 50 -0.80 15.49 -3.27
CA SER A 50 -0.34 16.57 -4.14
C SER A 50 1.18 16.68 -4.03
N ASP A 51 1.89 16.69 -5.15
CA ASP A 51 3.33 16.96 -5.25
C ASP A 51 3.57 17.91 -6.42
N LYS A 52 4.20 19.06 -6.15
CA LYS A 52 4.52 20.10 -7.15
C LYS A 52 3.31 20.50 -8.02
N GLY A 53 2.14 20.67 -7.40
CA GLY A 53 0.90 21.03 -8.09
C GLY A 53 0.22 19.90 -8.86
N MET A 54 0.75 18.67 -8.81
CA MET A 54 0.16 17.51 -9.47
C MET A 54 -0.29 16.46 -8.46
N SER A 55 -1.45 15.86 -8.74
CA SER A 55 -1.95 14.70 -7.99
C SER A 55 -1.16 13.44 -8.35
N ARG A 56 -0.61 12.76 -7.35
CA ARG A 56 0.18 11.52 -7.52
C ARG A 56 -0.43 10.38 -6.70
N PRO A 57 -0.76 9.24 -7.33
CA PRO A 57 -1.34 8.12 -6.60
C PRO A 57 -0.28 7.36 -5.80
N VAL A 58 -0.66 6.91 -4.62
CA VAL A 58 0.09 6.03 -3.73
C VAL A 58 -0.75 4.79 -3.47
N LEU A 59 -0.15 3.60 -3.63
CA LEU A 59 -0.81 2.33 -3.30
C LEU A 59 -0.91 2.18 -1.79
N VAL A 60 -2.12 1.93 -1.28
CA VAL A 60 -2.39 1.84 0.16
C VAL A 60 -1.57 0.72 0.79
N HIS A 61 -1.60 -0.49 0.23
CA HIS A 61 -0.86 -1.63 0.79
C HIS A 61 0.65 -1.38 0.92
N ARG A 62 1.28 -0.68 -0.05
CA ARG A 62 2.71 -0.31 0.02
C ARG A 62 2.97 0.73 1.10
N PHE A 63 2.06 1.70 1.24
CA PHE A 63 2.14 2.70 2.30
C PHE A 63 2.00 2.06 3.69
N VAL A 64 1.05 1.12 3.85
CA VAL A 64 0.87 0.35 5.09
C VAL A 64 2.12 -0.47 5.41
N ALA A 65 2.67 -1.18 4.42
CA ALA A 65 3.91 -1.93 4.59
C ALA A 65 5.06 -1.01 5.05
N TYR A 66 5.20 0.16 4.45
CA TYR A 66 6.21 1.13 4.87
C TYR A 66 5.98 1.64 6.31
N ARG A 67 4.73 1.90 6.70
CA ARG A 67 4.43 2.29 8.10
C ARG A 67 4.80 1.20 9.09
N LYS A 68 4.64 -0.08 8.71
CA LYS A 68 4.90 -1.25 9.56
C LYS A 68 6.37 -1.64 9.61
N PHE A 69 7.05 -1.68 8.46
CA PHE A 69 8.39 -2.24 8.31
C PHE A 69 9.47 -1.21 7.94
N GLY A 70 9.11 0.05 7.73
CA GLY A 70 10.04 1.12 7.38
C GLY A 70 10.67 0.94 5.99
N GLU A 71 11.93 1.36 5.86
CA GLU A 71 12.68 1.36 4.60
C GLU A 71 12.78 -0.03 3.95
N VAL A 72 12.83 -1.10 4.74
CA VAL A 72 12.88 -2.48 4.24
C VAL A 72 11.66 -2.82 3.36
N ALA A 73 10.50 -2.20 3.61
CA ALA A 73 9.32 -2.38 2.75
C ALA A 73 9.50 -1.84 1.32
N LEU A 74 10.42 -0.89 1.12
CA LEU A 74 10.71 -0.31 -0.20
C LEU A 74 11.69 -1.15 -1.02
N GLU A 75 12.40 -2.05 -0.34
CA GLU A 75 13.38 -3.00 -0.89
C GLU A 75 12.77 -4.39 -1.08
N ALA A 76 11.66 -4.70 -0.40
CA ALA A 76 10.94 -5.95 -0.54
C ALA A 76 10.54 -6.23 -1.99
N GLU A 77 10.71 -7.48 -2.42
CA GLU A 77 10.30 -7.94 -3.76
C GLU A 77 8.80 -7.75 -3.97
N CYS A 78 7.99 -8.12 -2.97
CA CYS A 78 6.55 -7.93 -3.01
C CYS A 78 5.97 -7.64 -1.62
N ILE A 79 4.76 -7.10 -1.61
CA ILE A 79 3.94 -6.94 -0.42
C ILE A 79 2.78 -7.92 -0.54
N LYS A 80 2.57 -8.73 0.51
CA LYS A 80 1.54 -9.77 0.56
C LYS A 80 0.35 -9.33 1.39
N HIS A 81 -0.84 -9.73 0.94
CA HIS A 81 -2.07 -9.74 1.71
C HIS A 81 -2.30 -11.16 2.22
N LEU A 82 -2.26 -11.37 3.55
CA LEU A 82 -2.32 -12.70 4.15
C LEU A 82 -3.63 -13.43 3.86
N ASN A 83 -4.75 -12.71 3.84
CA ASN A 83 -6.07 -13.25 3.51
C ASN A 83 -6.38 -13.30 2.00
N SER A 84 -5.40 -13.04 1.13
CA SER A 84 -5.58 -12.97 -0.33
C SER A 84 -6.58 -11.91 -0.83
N ASN A 85 -7.08 -11.03 0.04
CA ASN A 85 -7.92 -9.89 -0.33
C ASN A 85 -7.07 -8.62 -0.46
N SER A 86 -6.78 -8.23 -1.70
CA SER A 86 -5.95 -7.06 -2.01
C SER A 86 -6.54 -5.70 -1.59
N LEU A 87 -7.82 -5.66 -1.21
CA LEU A 87 -8.49 -4.46 -0.70
C LEU A 87 -8.53 -4.39 0.83
N ASP A 88 -8.21 -5.48 1.52
CA ASP A 88 -8.06 -5.48 2.98
C ASP A 88 -6.67 -4.97 3.36
N ASN A 89 -6.59 -3.69 3.72
CA ASN A 89 -5.33 -3.02 4.03
C ASN A 89 -5.06 -2.92 5.53
N HIS A 90 -5.69 -3.75 6.36
CA HIS A 90 -5.40 -3.81 7.79
C HIS A 90 -3.90 -4.10 8.01
N PRO A 91 -3.17 -3.39 8.90
CA PRO A 91 -1.73 -3.60 9.09
C PRO A 91 -1.33 -5.04 9.43
N ASN A 92 -2.21 -5.76 10.15
CA ASN A 92 -2.03 -7.18 10.48
C ASN A 92 -2.21 -8.12 9.27
N ASN A 93 -2.87 -7.67 8.19
CA ASN A 93 -3.03 -8.42 6.95
C ASN A 93 -1.86 -8.21 5.96
N ILE A 94 -0.92 -7.31 6.29
CA ILE A 94 0.19 -6.93 5.40
C ILE A 94 1.51 -7.53 5.88
N GLU A 95 2.18 -8.24 4.98
CA GLU A 95 3.49 -8.87 5.19
C GLU A 95 4.44 -8.52 4.03
N LEU A 96 5.75 -8.57 4.29
CA LEU A 96 6.75 -8.58 3.23
C LEU A 96 6.81 -9.99 2.62
N GLY A 97 7.08 -10.09 1.32
CA GLY A 97 7.17 -11.38 0.65
C GLY A 97 8.09 -11.38 -0.56
N THR A 98 8.17 -12.56 -1.17
CA THR A 98 8.90 -12.82 -2.41
C THR A 98 7.93 -13.09 -3.57
N TYR A 99 8.40 -13.01 -4.81
CA TYR A 99 7.55 -13.40 -5.94
C TYR A 99 7.14 -14.89 -5.91
N LYS A 100 7.97 -15.74 -5.28
CA LYS A 100 7.69 -17.17 -5.11
C LYS A 100 6.44 -17.39 -4.25
N ASP A 101 6.31 -16.65 -3.15
CA ASP A 101 5.13 -16.71 -2.27
C ASP A 101 3.82 -16.48 -3.03
N ILE A 102 3.79 -15.48 -3.91
CA ILE A 102 2.59 -15.13 -4.69
C ILE A 102 2.26 -16.22 -5.71
N TYR A 103 3.28 -16.86 -6.27
CA TYR A 103 3.10 -17.91 -7.27
C TYR A 103 2.51 -19.18 -6.66
N GLU A 104 2.95 -19.56 -5.46
CA GLU A 104 2.47 -20.76 -4.75
C GLU A 104 1.00 -20.64 -4.35
N ILE A 105 0.55 -19.48 -3.85
CA ILE A 105 -0.86 -19.22 -3.51
C ILE A 105 -1.80 -19.41 -4.73
N LYS A 106 -1.33 -19.12 -5.95
CA LYS A 106 -2.14 -19.28 -7.17
C LYS A 106 -2.30 -20.72 -7.61
N LYS A 107 -1.42 -21.64 -7.17
CA LYS A 107 -1.55 -23.07 -7.50
C LYS A 107 -2.64 -23.74 -6.68
N ASP A 108 -2.83 -23.35 -5.43
CA ASP A 108 -3.80 -23.97 -4.54
C ASP A 108 -5.25 -23.52 -4.81
N ASN A 109 -5.42 -22.41 -5.54
CA ASN A 109 -6.74 -21.86 -5.93
C ASN A 109 -7.17 -22.25 -7.35
N LYS A 110 -6.58 -23.29 -7.95
CA LYS A 110 -6.89 -23.77 -9.29
C LYS A 110 -7.23 -25.26 -9.28
#